data_AF-A0A921B7R3-F1
#
_entry.id   AF-A0A921B7R3-F1
#
_cell.length_a   1.000
_cell.length_b   1.000
_cell.length_c   1.000
_cell.angle_alpha   90.00
_cell.angle_beta   90.00
_cell.angle_gamma   90.00
#
_symmetry.space_group_name_H-M   'P 1'
#
loop_
_entity.id
_entity.type
_entity.pdbx_description
1 polymer ?
#
loop_
_entity_poly.entity_id
_entity_poly.type
_entity_poly.pdbx_seq_one_letter_code
_entity_poly.pdbx_strand_id
1 'polypeptide(L)'
;MTVVVQGDEIRSIEKSGSKNIIIGTEDIVIDATGKFLIPGLWDAHVHLTFIPQLDYETTYKLFLMNGITSVRDTGAVLRNYDQQ
;
A
#
# COMPACT_ATOMS: atom_id res chain seq x y z
N MET A 1 20.92 2.02 -1.80
CA MET A 1 20.29 1.81 -0.47
C MET A 1 19.55 0.48 -0.52
N THR A 2 19.42 -0.20 0.61
CA THR A 2 18.67 -1.45 0.75
C THR A 2 17.74 -1.31 1.94
N VAL A 3 16.48 -1.68 1.75
CA VAL A 3 15.46 -1.73 2.81
C VAL A 3 15.27 -3.18 3.20
N VAL A 4 15.39 -3.49 4.49
CA VAL A 4 15.16 -4.82 5.03
C VAL A 4 13.77 -4.85 5.66
N VAL A 5 12.92 -5.74 5.16
CA VAL A 5 11.57 -5.98 5.69
C VAL A 5 11.58 -7.33 6.38
N GLN A 6 11.01 -7.40 7.59
CA GLN A 6 10.84 -8.65 8.31
C GLN A 6 9.44 -8.70 8.90
N GLY A 7 8.66 -9.72 8.52
CA GLY A 7 7.22 -9.72 8.81
C GLY A 7 6.56 -8.51 8.17
N ASP A 8 5.83 -7.74 8.99
CA ASP A 8 5.02 -6.59 8.54
C ASP A 8 5.73 -5.23 8.75
N GLU A 9 7.03 -5.23 9.07
CA GLU A 9 7.76 -4.02 9.44
C GLU A 9 9.03 -3.79 8.61
N ILE A 10 9.35 -2.53 8.38
CA ILE A 10 10.68 -2.10 7.89
C ILE A 10 11.63 -2.18 9.08
N ARG A 11 12.52 -3.18 9.07
CA ARG A 11 13.48 -3.41 10.15
C ARG A 11 14.68 -2.46 10.08
N SER A 12 15.16 -2.16 8.87
CA SER A 12 16.28 -1.22 8.68
C SER A 12 16.35 -0.67 7.26
N ILE A 13 17.05 0.46 7.13
CA ILE A 13 17.38 1.09 5.85
C ILE A 13 18.87 1.39 5.86
N GLU A 14 19.61 0.75 4.96
CA GLU A 14 21.08 0.72 5.01
C GLU A 14 21.68 1.05 3.63
N LYS A 15 22.95 1.44 3.61
CA LYS A 15 23.69 1.56 2.34
C LYS A 15 23.81 0.18 1.69
N SER A 16 23.60 0.09 0.38
CA SER A 16 23.74 -1.19 -0.33
C SER A 16 25.16 -1.74 -0.20
N GLY A 17 25.28 -3.03 0.10
CA GLY A 17 26.56 -3.67 0.43
C GLY A 17 27.07 -3.42 1.86
N SER A 18 26.27 -2.79 2.72
CA SER A 18 26.60 -2.68 4.16
C SER A 18 26.76 -4.06 4.79
N LYS A 19 27.77 -4.22 5.66
CA LYS A 19 28.00 -5.45 6.44
C LYS A 19 26.89 -5.73 7.47
N ASN A 20 26.03 -4.74 7.74
CA ASN A 20 24.88 -4.90 8.63
C ASN A 20 23.70 -5.62 7.95
N ILE A 21 23.73 -5.75 6.62
CA ILE A 21 22.72 -6.50 5.86
C ILE A 21 23.20 -7.94 5.77
N ILE A 22 22.49 -8.84 6.45
CA ILE A 22 22.72 -10.28 6.39
C ILE A 22 21.60 -10.87 5.55
N ILE A 23 21.95 -11.50 4.44
CA ILE A 23 21.00 -12.19 3.55
C ILE A 23 21.15 -13.69 3.82
N GLY A 24 20.11 -14.29 4.38
CA GLY A 24 19.98 -15.72 4.57
C GLY A 24 19.59 -16.46 3.28
N THR A 25 19.64 -17.79 3.31
CA THR A 25 19.28 -18.64 2.15
C THR A 25 17.80 -18.56 1.79
N GLU A 26 16.94 -18.30 2.78
CA GLU A 26 15.48 -18.21 2.62
C GLU A 26 14.99 -16.79 2.32
N ASP A 27 15.87 -15.80 2.33
CA ASP A 27 15.50 -14.40 2.13
C ASP A 27 15.19 -14.13 0.65
N ILE A 28 14.14 -13.35 0.40
CA ILE A 28 13.78 -12.90 -0.94
C ILE A 28 14.49 -11.58 -1.23
N VAL A 29 15.35 -11.57 -2.24
CA VAL A 29 16.07 -10.38 -2.69
C VAL A 29 15.43 -9.83 -3.96
N ILE A 30 15.00 -8.56 -3.90
CA ILE A 30 14.47 -7.83 -5.05
C ILE A 30 15.50 -6.80 -5.49
N ASP A 31 16.09 -6.98 -6.68
CA ASP A 31 16.99 -5.98 -7.28
C ASP A 31 16.18 -4.84 -7.91
N ALA A 32 16.20 -3.69 -7.22
CA ALA A 32 15.53 -2.46 -7.65
C ALA A 32 16.50 -1.44 -8.26
N THR A 33 17.68 -1.86 -8.75
CA THR A 33 18.67 -0.94 -9.35
C THR A 33 18.05 -0.14 -10.49
N GLY A 34 18.22 1.19 -10.47
CA GLY A 34 17.64 2.11 -11.44
C GLY A 34 16.14 2.38 -11.27
N LYS A 35 15.51 1.88 -10.19
CA LYS A 35 14.12 2.15 -9.83
C LYS A 35 14.04 3.02 -8.57
N PHE A 36 12.83 3.52 -8.30
CA PHE A 36 12.51 4.18 -7.04
C PHE A 36 11.76 3.22 -6.12
N LEU A 37 12.08 3.27 -4.83
CA LEU A 37 11.27 2.69 -3.77
C LEU A 37 10.67 3.84 -2.98
N ILE A 38 9.35 3.87 -2.90
CA ILE A 38 8.57 4.86 -2.15
C ILE A 38 7.66 4.16 -1.16
N PRO A 39 7.21 4.84 -0.09
CA PRO A 39 6.12 4.33 0.73
C PRO A 39 4.88 4.06 -0.13
N GLY A 40 4.10 3.06 0.27
CA GLY A 40 2.79 2.84 -0.32
C GLY A 40 1.92 4.09 -0.15
N LEU A 41 1.22 4.47 -1.23
CA LEU A 41 0.43 5.69 -1.25
C LEU A 41 -0.82 5.55 -0.40
N TRP A 42 -1.24 6.67 0.18
CA TRP A 42 -2.48 6.80 0.95
C TRP A 42 -3.46 7.68 0.18
N ASP A 43 -4.63 7.14 -0.15
CA ASP A 43 -5.73 7.91 -0.73
C ASP A 43 -6.78 8.20 0.35
N ALA A 44 -6.82 9.45 0.81
CA ALA A 44 -7.69 9.87 1.90
C ALA A 44 -9.13 10.22 1.45
N HIS A 45 -9.42 10.13 0.14
CA HIS A 45 -10.69 10.57 -0.43
C HIS A 45 -11.20 9.58 -1.47
N VAL A 46 -11.67 8.42 -1.00
CA VAL A 46 -12.35 7.43 -1.87
C VAL A 46 -13.84 7.35 -1.52
N HIS A 47 -14.65 6.95 -2.50
CA HIS A 47 -16.07 6.64 -2.32
C HIS A 47 -16.31 5.16 -2.60
N LEU A 48 -16.16 4.31 -1.58
CA LEU A 48 -16.37 2.87 -1.72
C LEU A 48 -17.80 2.45 -1.36
N THR A 49 -18.38 3.11 -0.35
CA THR A 49 -19.69 2.77 0.19
C THR A 49 -20.83 3.64 -0.35
N PHE A 50 -20.52 4.70 -1.10
CA PHE A 50 -21.52 5.60 -1.69
C PHE A 50 -22.15 5.05 -2.98
N ILE A 51 -21.40 4.31 -3.80
CA ILE A 51 -21.83 3.84 -5.13
C ILE A 51 -22.24 2.36 -5.02
N PRO A 52 -23.53 2.01 -5.02
CA PRO A 52 -23.98 0.64 -4.74
C PRO A 52 -23.51 -0.41 -5.75
N GLN A 53 -23.19 0.02 -6.98
CA GLN A 53 -22.75 -0.84 -8.07
C GLN A 53 -21.22 -1.02 -8.10
N LEU A 54 -20.48 -0.32 -7.24
CA LEU A 54 -19.02 -0.40 -7.22
C LEU A 54 -18.59 -1.69 -6.53
N ASP A 55 -17.85 -2.52 -7.25
CA ASP A 55 -17.27 -3.76 -6.75
C ASP A 55 -15.97 -3.49 -5.98
N TYR A 56 -15.93 -3.86 -4.69
CA TYR A 56 -14.77 -3.63 -3.84
C TYR A 56 -13.54 -4.43 -4.30
N GLU A 57 -13.72 -5.64 -4.85
CA GLU A 57 -12.58 -6.46 -5.25
C GLU A 57 -11.80 -5.86 -6.41
N THR A 58 -12.52 -5.45 -7.46
CA THR A 58 -11.94 -4.78 -8.63
C THR A 58 -11.31 -3.44 -8.23
N THR A 59 -11.99 -2.66 -7.39
CA THR A 59 -11.46 -1.38 -6.91
C THR A 59 -10.19 -1.53 -6.06
N TYR A 60 -10.14 -2.50 -5.14
CA TYR A 60 -8.93 -2.75 -4.33
C TYR A 60 -7.75 -3.23 -5.18
N LYS A 61 -8.01 -4.10 -6.16
CA LYS A 61 -6.98 -4.51 -7.13
C LYS A 61 -6.44 -3.31 -7.91
N LEU A 62 -7.32 -2.41 -8.36
CA LEU A 62 -6.92 -1.19 -9.06
C LEU A 62 -6.05 -0.27 -8.19
N PHE A 63 -6.39 -0.08 -6.92
CA PHE A 63 -5.58 0.70 -5.97
C PHE A 63 -4.18 0.12 -5.81
N LEU A 64 -4.07 -1.18 -5.53
CA LEU A 64 -2.77 -1.85 -5.36
C LEU A 64 -1.93 -1.81 -6.64
N MET A 65 -2.54 -1.99 -7.82
CA MET A 65 -1.86 -1.86 -9.10
C MET A 65 -1.24 -0.47 -9.32
N ASN A 66 -1.79 0.57 -8.70
CA ASN A 66 -1.30 1.95 -8.77
C ASN A 66 -0.50 2.38 -7.52
N GLY A 67 -0.09 1.43 -6.68
CA GLY A 67 0.74 1.69 -5.51
C GLY A 67 -0.01 2.32 -4.32
N ILE A 68 -1.35 2.35 -4.34
CA ILE A 68 -2.16 2.76 -3.20
C ILE A 68 -2.33 1.56 -2.27
N THR A 69 -1.87 1.71 -1.03
CA THR A 69 -1.84 0.63 -0.02
C THR A 69 -2.72 0.94 1.19
N SER A 70 -3.26 2.15 1.28
CA SER A 70 -4.21 2.53 2.32
C SER A 70 -5.21 3.52 1.75
N VAL A 71 -6.48 3.35 2.13
CA VAL A 71 -7.57 4.21 1.68
C VAL A 71 -8.47 4.61 2.83
N ARG A 72 -9.04 5.81 2.77
CA ARG A 72 -10.09 6.26 3.68
C ARG A 72 -11.34 6.60 2.88
N ASP A 73 -12.41 5.84 3.12
CA ASP A 73 -13.72 6.14 2.56
C ASP A 73 -14.31 7.38 3.23
N THR A 74 -14.74 8.34 2.42
CA THR A 74 -15.34 9.61 2.88
C THR A 74 -16.82 9.46 3.26
N GLY A 75 -17.44 8.31 3.02
CA GLY A 75 -18.72 7.92 3.59
C GLY A 75 -19.81 7.59 2.58
N ALA A 76 -20.91 7.03 3.10
CA ALA A 76 -22.09 6.61 2.35
C ALA A 76 -23.27 7.57 2.55
N VAL A 77 -24.31 7.39 1.73
CA VAL A 77 -25.61 8.06 1.90
C VAL A 77 -26.18 7.77 3.28
N LEU A 78 -26.50 8.81 4.04
CA LEU A 78 -27.24 8.70 5.30
C LEU A 78 -28.73 8.56 4.97
N ARG A 79 -29.23 7.31 4.93
CA ARG A 79 -30.61 6.98 4.53
C ARG A 79 -31.74 7.69 5.31
N ASN A 80 -31.43 8.37 6.42
CA ASN A 80 -32.42 9.03 7.29
C ASN A 80 -32.40 10.57 7.24
N TYR A 81 -31.57 11.21 6.40
CA TYR A 81 -31.49 12.68 6.31
C TYR A 81 -31.91 13.27 4.95
N ASP A 82 -31.94 12.47 3.87
CA ASP A 82 -32.23 12.94 2.51
C ASP A 82 -33.72 12.83 2.11
N GLN A 83 -34.64 12.67 3.07
CA GLN A 83 -36.10 12.65 2.84
C GLN A 83 -36.83 13.93 3.30
N GLN A 84 -36.14 15.07 3.41
CA GLN A 84 -36.78 16.38 3.58
C GLN A 84 -36.63 17.23 2.33
#